data_AF-A0A815FKL9-F1
#
_entry.id   AF-A0A815FKL9-F1
#
_cell.length_a   1.000
_cell.length_b   1.000
_cell.length_c   1.000
_cell.angle_alpha   90.00
_cell.angle_beta   90.00
_cell.angle_gamma   90.00
#
_symmetry.space_group_name_H-M   'P 1'
#
loop_
_entity.id
_entity.type
_entity.pdbx_description
1 polymer ?
#
loop_
_entity_poly.entity_id
_entity_poly.type
_entity_poly.pdbx_seq_one_letter_code
_entity_poly.pdbx_strand_id
1 'polypeptide(L)'
;MSIFQATLLVSYYSPIVLFSIGIPAALLNAIIFMGIKTLRQSPTSYYVVGQSLADMSALLVVFLQAVPSTSMLASSIACKLGLFFLQTTACLAMSFLCLAAFDRWASTSQSVRIRQLSSIRIARRLLPLPFLIWPLVNIPFFIYTDLIPPTYNCWFTSSLFEQIANYFLDPMLAVVFPLSILIAFGLLTCRNIRLVTHIRQQPNQTHMPMWEQQMTRMMLSQTLVSAICTLPRAIFIMDNIQFPKFENQSWPALVGKPVDEAVEEIKRENPNFNVLKVQDNSPVTLDFGFNRVRVFYNAHGKVSQTPHIG
;
A
#
# COMPACT_ATOMS: atom_id res chain seq x y z
N MET A 1 11.35 -28.85 9.91
CA MET A 1 10.26 -28.32 9.07
C MET A 1 10.89 -27.37 8.07
N SER A 2 10.75 -27.63 6.77
CA SER A 2 11.30 -26.70 5.77
C SER A 2 10.53 -25.37 5.80
N ILE A 3 11.18 -24.26 5.43
CA ILE A 3 10.53 -22.94 5.34
C ILE A 3 9.26 -23.01 4.48
N PHE A 4 9.32 -23.78 3.39
CA PHE A 4 8.19 -24.05 2.50
C PHE A 4 6.98 -24.70 3.19
N GLN A 5 7.19 -25.72 4.03
CA GLN A 5 6.11 -26.35 4.79
C GLN A 5 5.50 -25.39 5.83
N ALA A 6 6.34 -24.56 6.46
CA ALA A 6 5.86 -23.54 7.39
C ALA A 6 4.97 -22.51 6.68
N THR A 7 5.37 -22.03 5.50
CA THR A 7 4.59 -21.06 4.70
C THR A 7 3.25 -21.65 4.25
N LEU A 8 3.21 -22.91 3.84
CA LEU A 8 1.96 -23.59 3.47
C LEU A 8 0.99 -23.71 4.65
N LEU A 9 1.49 -24.11 5.83
CA LEU A 9 0.66 -24.19 7.04
C LEU A 9 0.12 -22.81 7.43
N VAL A 10 0.97 -21.78 7.41
CA VAL A 10 0.54 -20.40 7.70
C VAL A 10 -0.50 -19.92 6.70
N SER A 11 -0.29 -20.15 5.40
CA SER A 11 -1.23 -19.74 4.35
C SER A 11 -2.58 -20.46 4.44
N TYR A 12 -2.59 -21.71 4.91
CA TYR A 12 -3.80 -22.50 5.05
C TYR A 12 -4.58 -22.15 6.34
N TYR A 13 -3.90 -22.05 7.48
CA TYR A 13 -4.57 -21.83 8.77
C TYR A 13 -4.85 -20.37 9.09
N SER A 14 -4.06 -19.41 8.58
CA SER A 14 -4.27 -17.98 8.89
C SER A 14 -5.65 -17.48 8.48
N PRO A 15 -6.16 -17.75 7.27
CA PRO A 15 -7.51 -17.34 6.87
C PRO A 15 -8.61 -17.88 7.80
N ILE A 16 -8.48 -19.13 8.25
CA ILE A 16 -9.44 -19.77 9.17
C ILE A 16 -9.43 -19.06 10.52
N VAL A 17 -8.25 -18.86 11.11
CA VAL A 17 -8.10 -18.19 12.42
C VAL A 17 -8.59 -16.75 12.35
N LEU A 18 -8.20 -16.01 11.31
CA LEU A 18 -8.61 -14.62 11.10
C LEU A 18 -10.12 -14.51 10.88
N PHE A 19 -10.74 -15.45 10.17
CA PHE A 19 -12.18 -15.49 9.98
C PHE A 19 -12.91 -15.76 11.30
N SER A 20 -12.50 -16.80 12.04
CA SER A 20 -13.15 -17.21 13.29
C SER A 20 -13.07 -16.18 14.40
N ILE A 21 -11.96 -15.44 14.52
CA ILE A 21 -11.78 -14.42 15.56
C ILE A 21 -12.22 -13.04 15.05
N GLY A 22 -11.88 -12.71 13.80
CA GLY A 22 -12.02 -11.37 13.25
C GLY A 22 -13.47 -11.00 12.92
N ILE A 23 -14.29 -11.91 12.40
CA ILE A 23 -15.70 -11.61 12.09
C ILE A 23 -16.49 -11.30 13.37
N PRO A 24 -16.45 -12.13 14.44
CA PRO A 24 -17.11 -11.79 15.70
C PRO A 24 -16.61 -10.48 16.32
N ALA A 25 -15.30 -10.23 16.26
CA ALA A 25 -14.71 -8.99 16.78
C ALA A 25 -15.21 -7.76 16.02
N ALA A 26 -15.22 -7.80 14.68
CA ALA A 26 -15.71 -6.71 13.85
C ALA A 26 -17.21 -6.45 14.07
N LEU A 27 -18.02 -7.52 14.17
CA LEU A 27 -19.45 -7.43 14.45
C LEU A 27 -19.72 -6.81 15.82
N LEU A 28 -19.02 -7.27 16.86
CA LEU A 28 -19.14 -6.72 18.21
C LEU A 28 -18.75 -5.24 18.22
N ASN A 29 -17.67 -4.88 17.53
CA ASN A 29 -17.23 -3.49 17.43
C ASN A 29 -18.31 -2.61 16.79
N ALA A 30 -18.91 -3.06 15.68
CA ALA A 30 -19.99 -2.36 15.02
C ALA A 30 -21.22 -2.20 15.94
N ILE A 31 -21.63 -3.26 16.64
CA ILE A 31 -22.76 -3.25 17.59
C ILE A 31 -22.52 -2.25 18.72
N ILE A 32 -21.32 -2.25 19.33
CA ILE A 32 -20.98 -1.35 20.43
C ILE A 32 -21.05 0.12 19.99
N PHE A 33 -20.40 0.45 18.86
CA PHE A 33 -20.33 1.83 18.38
C PHE A 33 -21.67 2.37 17.85
N MET A 34 -22.54 1.51 17.33
CA MET A 34 -23.88 1.90 16.90
C MET A 34 -24.92 1.90 18.04
N GLY A 35 -24.75 1.00 19.03
CA GLY A 35 -25.71 0.78 20.11
C GLY A 35 -25.58 1.77 21.27
N ILE A 36 -24.35 2.17 21.64
CA ILE A 36 -24.14 3.06 22.78
C ILE A 36 -24.35 4.53 22.36
N LYS A 37 -25.33 5.20 22.97
CA LYS A 37 -25.73 6.58 22.64
C LYS A 37 -24.57 7.58 22.71
N THR A 38 -23.71 7.48 23.72
CA THR A 38 -22.55 8.38 23.89
C THR A 38 -21.51 8.19 22.79
N LEU A 39 -21.27 6.95 22.36
CA LEU A 39 -20.33 6.65 21.28
C LEU A 39 -20.88 7.12 19.92
N ARG A 40 -22.17 6.91 19.64
CA ARG A 40 -22.80 7.33 18.37
C ARG A 40 -22.84 8.84 18.16
N GLN A 41 -22.73 9.64 19.23
CA GLN A 41 -22.66 11.10 19.12
C GLN A 41 -21.29 11.58 18.60
N SER A 42 -20.25 10.76 18.70
CA SER A 42 -18.92 11.06 18.20
C SER A 42 -18.82 10.76 16.69
N PRO A 43 -18.41 11.71 15.84
CA PRO A 43 -18.29 11.48 14.39
C PRO A 43 -17.31 10.35 14.03
N THR A 44 -16.20 10.22 14.76
CA THR A 44 -15.24 9.12 14.57
C THR A 44 -15.83 7.73 14.67
N SER A 45 -16.86 7.53 15.48
CA SER A 45 -17.52 6.23 15.61
C SER A 45 -18.07 5.73 14.28
N TYR A 46 -18.52 6.63 13.39
CA TYR A 46 -18.99 6.26 12.06
C TYR A 46 -17.86 5.70 11.18
N TYR A 47 -16.67 6.29 11.26
CA TYR A 47 -15.51 5.79 10.54
C TYR A 47 -15.02 4.46 11.12
N VAL A 48 -15.01 4.29 12.45
CA VAL A 48 -14.64 3.03 13.11
C VAL A 48 -15.60 1.90 12.74
N VAL A 49 -16.91 2.18 12.65
CA VAL A 49 -17.89 1.21 12.15
C VAL A 49 -17.64 0.91 10.67
N GLY A 50 -17.40 1.93 9.84
CA GLY A 50 -17.06 1.74 8.42
C GLY A 50 -15.82 0.88 8.22
N GLN A 51 -14.77 1.12 9.01
CA GLN A 51 -13.57 0.29 9.05
C GLN A 51 -13.90 -1.15 9.44
N SER A 52 -14.68 -1.36 10.50
CA SER A 52 -15.06 -2.71 10.96
C SER A 52 -15.82 -3.49 9.90
N LEU A 53 -16.72 -2.83 9.16
CA LEU A 53 -17.45 -3.45 8.04
C LEU A 53 -16.52 -3.78 6.87
N ALA A 54 -15.57 -2.90 6.56
CA ALA A 54 -14.57 -3.14 5.54
C ALA A 54 -13.66 -4.33 5.91
N ASP A 55 -13.16 -4.37 7.14
CA ASP A 55 -12.36 -5.48 7.68
C ASP A 55 -13.15 -6.80 7.64
N MET A 56 -14.43 -6.78 8.06
CA MET A 56 -15.31 -7.95 7.98
C MET A 56 -15.47 -8.46 6.54
N SER A 57 -15.65 -7.56 5.58
CA SER A 57 -15.75 -7.92 4.16
C SER A 57 -14.43 -8.47 3.60
N ALA A 58 -13.29 -7.90 3.98
CA ALA A 58 -11.97 -8.40 3.59
C ALA A 58 -11.73 -9.81 4.13
N LEU A 59 -12.03 -10.06 5.41
CA LEU A 59 -11.89 -11.37 6.04
C LEU A 59 -12.76 -12.44 5.39
N LEU A 60 -13.99 -12.08 4.98
CA LEU A 60 -14.86 -12.99 4.24
C LEU A 60 -14.24 -13.35 2.88
N VAL A 61 -13.71 -12.37 2.14
CA VAL A 61 -13.06 -12.62 0.84
C VAL A 61 -11.82 -13.50 0.99
N VAL A 62 -10.96 -13.19 1.97
CA VAL A 62 -9.75 -13.99 2.26
C VAL A 62 -10.12 -15.44 2.60
N PHE A 63 -11.14 -15.63 3.43
CA PHE A 63 -11.62 -16.97 3.78
C PHE A 63 -12.15 -17.72 2.56
N LEU A 64 -13.00 -17.08 1.75
CA LEU A 64 -13.55 -17.69 0.54
C LEU A 64 -12.47 -18.08 -0.47
N GLN A 65 -11.42 -17.27 -0.62
CA GLN A 65 -10.29 -17.57 -1.50
C GLN A 65 -9.35 -18.66 -0.94
N ALA A 66 -9.29 -18.82 0.38
CA ALA A 66 -8.40 -19.77 1.02
C ALA A 66 -8.94 -21.21 1.05
N VAL A 67 -10.26 -21.41 0.99
CA VAL A 67 -10.87 -22.75 1.00
C VAL A 67 -10.63 -23.44 -0.34
N PRO A 68 -9.80 -24.49 -0.39
CA PRO A 68 -9.60 -25.24 -1.63
C PRO A 68 -10.90 -25.99 -1.96
N SER A 69 -11.28 -26.03 -3.24
CA SER A 69 -12.32 -26.93 -3.80
C SER A 69 -13.79 -26.65 -3.43
N THR A 70 -14.34 -25.52 -3.89
CA THR A 70 -15.72 -25.51 -4.42
C THR A 70 -15.69 -25.04 -5.87
N SER A 71 -16.45 -25.70 -6.75
CA SER A 71 -16.45 -25.48 -8.20
C SER A 71 -16.78 -24.04 -8.65
N MET A 72 -17.40 -23.23 -7.79
CA MET A 72 -17.65 -21.80 -8.05
C MET A 72 -16.41 -20.91 -7.88
N LEU A 73 -15.50 -21.24 -6.95
CA LEU A 73 -14.31 -20.47 -6.61
C LEU A 73 -13.10 -20.78 -7.51
N ALA A 74 -13.15 -21.90 -8.25
CA ALA A 74 -12.20 -22.23 -9.32
C ALA A 74 -12.60 -21.63 -10.68
N SER A 75 -13.36 -20.54 -10.68
CA SER A 75 -13.78 -19.83 -11.90
C SER A 75 -12.94 -18.58 -12.13
N SER A 76 -12.72 -18.22 -13.40
CA SER A 76 -12.07 -16.96 -13.79
C SER A 76 -12.74 -15.74 -13.13
N ILE A 77 -14.07 -15.78 -13.03
CA ILE A 77 -14.86 -14.70 -12.41
C ILE A 77 -14.58 -14.60 -10.90
N ALA A 78 -14.53 -15.72 -10.18
CA ALA A 78 -14.23 -15.72 -8.75
C ALA A 78 -12.81 -15.23 -8.44
N CYS A 79 -11.84 -15.59 -9.28
CA CYS A 79 -10.47 -15.07 -9.21
C CYS A 79 -10.43 -13.54 -9.38
N LYS A 80 -11.06 -13.02 -10.44
CA LYS A 80 -11.15 -11.58 -10.73
C LYS A 80 -11.84 -10.79 -9.63
N LEU A 81 -13.03 -11.25 -9.21
CA LEU A 81 -13.80 -10.59 -8.15
C LEU A 81 -13.07 -10.67 -6.80
N GLY A 82 -12.43 -11.79 -6.49
CA GLY A 82 -11.73 -11.97 -5.22
C GLY A 82 -10.61 -10.96 -5.02
N LEU A 83 -9.68 -10.81 -5.99
CA LEU A 83 -8.61 -9.81 -5.89
C LEU A 83 -9.14 -8.37 -5.93
N PHE A 84 -10.13 -8.09 -6.78
CA PHE A 84 -10.81 -6.79 -6.82
C PHE A 84 -11.40 -6.38 -5.46
N PHE A 85 -12.17 -7.27 -4.84
CA PHE A 85 -12.80 -6.99 -3.54
C PHE A 85 -11.77 -6.94 -2.42
N LEU A 86 -10.76 -7.81 -2.42
CA LEU A 86 -9.70 -7.79 -1.41
C LEU A 86 -8.98 -6.43 -1.39
N GLN A 87 -8.57 -5.93 -2.55
CA GLN A 87 -7.89 -4.65 -2.64
C GLN A 87 -8.81 -3.48 -2.30
N THR A 88 -10.06 -3.51 -2.78
CA THR A 88 -11.04 -2.46 -2.49
C THR A 88 -11.35 -2.37 -1.01
N THR A 89 -11.57 -3.50 -0.33
CA THR A 89 -11.91 -3.56 1.09
C THR A 89 -10.73 -3.16 1.98
N ALA A 90 -9.50 -3.52 1.61
CA ALA A 90 -8.30 -3.04 2.28
C ALA A 90 -8.13 -1.51 2.18
N CYS A 91 -8.32 -0.93 0.99
CA CYS A 91 -8.24 0.52 0.79
C CYS A 91 -9.35 1.26 1.54
N LEU A 92 -10.56 0.69 1.61
CA LEU A 92 -11.67 1.21 2.41
C LEU A 92 -11.32 1.26 3.90
N ALA A 93 -10.83 0.14 4.46
CA ALA A 93 -10.45 0.06 5.87
C ALA A 93 -9.40 1.12 6.24
N MET A 94 -8.33 1.24 5.44
CA MET A 94 -7.28 2.25 5.68
C MET A 94 -7.79 3.68 5.53
N SER A 95 -8.70 3.94 4.58
CA SER A 95 -9.31 5.27 4.42
C SER A 95 -10.16 5.67 5.62
N PHE A 96 -10.96 4.75 6.15
CA PHE A 96 -11.74 5.00 7.35
C PHE A 96 -10.86 5.21 8.57
N LEU A 97 -9.78 4.44 8.71
CA LEU A 97 -8.80 4.66 9.78
C LEU A 97 -8.14 6.04 9.67
N CYS A 98 -7.78 6.48 8.46
CA CYS A 98 -7.23 7.82 8.22
C CYS A 98 -8.25 8.94 8.54
N LEU A 99 -9.50 8.78 8.12
CA LEU A 99 -10.59 9.72 8.41
C LEU A 99 -10.89 9.79 9.91
N ALA A 100 -10.83 8.64 10.60
CA ALA A 100 -10.96 8.57 12.05
C ALA A 100 -9.81 9.31 12.76
N ALA A 101 -8.56 9.13 12.33
CA ALA A 101 -7.42 9.85 12.87
C ALA A 101 -7.53 11.37 12.65
N PHE A 102 -7.92 11.79 11.44
CA PHE A 102 -8.19 13.19 11.14
C PHE A 102 -9.28 13.78 12.05
N ASP A 103 -10.40 13.08 12.20
CA ASP A 103 -11.53 13.55 13.01
C ASP A 103 -11.14 13.63 14.50
N ARG A 104 -10.35 12.69 15.01
CA ARG A 104 -9.78 12.77 16.37
C ARG A 104 -8.82 13.93 16.56
N TRP A 105 -7.95 14.19 15.59
CA TRP A 105 -7.09 15.38 15.64
C TRP A 105 -7.94 16.65 15.67
N ALA A 106 -8.95 16.73 14.79
CA ALA A 106 -9.83 17.87 14.72
C ALA A 106 -10.61 18.08 16.02
N SER A 107 -11.18 17.01 16.59
CA SER A 107 -11.97 17.08 17.83
C SER A 107 -11.15 17.52 19.04
N THR A 108 -9.86 17.14 19.10
CA THR A 108 -8.95 17.50 20.20
C THR A 108 -8.31 18.88 20.03
N SER A 109 -8.53 19.56 18.90
CA SER A 109 -7.95 20.87 18.64
C SER A 109 -8.55 21.98 19.50
N GLN A 110 -7.69 22.90 19.94
CA GLN A 110 -8.10 24.10 20.67
C GLN A 110 -8.81 25.10 19.77
N SER A 111 -8.42 25.17 18.50
CA SER A 111 -9.03 26.05 17.51
C SER A 111 -10.48 25.64 17.24
N VAL A 112 -11.41 26.55 17.50
CA VAL A 112 -12.85 26.35 17.25
C VAL A 112 -13.10 25.99 15.79
N ARG A 113 -12.41 26.66 14.86
CA ARG A 113 -12.54 26.41 13.40
C ARG A 113 -12.15 24.98 13.04
N ILE A 114 -11.06 24.46 13.61
CA ILE A 114 -10.62 23.09 13.37
C ILE A 114 -11.58 22.09 14.04
N ARG A 115 -12.02 22.37 15.28
CA ARG A 115 -12.96 21.50 15.99
C ARG A 115 -14.31 21.36 15.29
N GLN A 116 -14.77 22.40 14.60
CA GLN A 116 -15.98 22.35 13.78
C GLN A 116 -15.89 21.37 12.59
N LEU A 117 -14.68 21.01 12.14
CA LEU A 117 -14.49 20.00 11.11
C LEU A 117 -14.88 18.59 11.61
N SER A 118 -14.69 18.32 12.90
CA SER A 118 -15.18 17.11 13.57
C SER A 118 -16.68 17.25 13.87
N SER A 119 -17.50 17.17 12.82
CA SER A 119 -18.95 17.22 12.94
C SER A 119 -19.62 16.02 12.26
N ILE A 120 -20.75 15.59 12.82
CA ILE A 120 -21.52 14.47 12.28
C ILE A 120 -22.04 14.73 10.86
N ARG A 121 -22.23 16.01 10.50
CA ARG A 121 -22.68 16.43 9.16
C ARG A 121 -21.58 16.22 8.13
N ILE A 122 -20.34 16.58 8.49
CA ILE A 122 -19.17 16.36 7.64
C ILE A 122 -18.88 14.87 7.53
N ALA A 123 -18.95 14.12 8.64
CA ALA A 123 -18.74 12.68 8.62
C ALA A 123 -19.69 11.94 7.67
N ARG A 124 -20.98 12.29 7.68
CA ARG A 124 -21.95 11.71 6.72
C ARG A 124 -21.65 12.02 5.26
N ARG A 125 -21.00 13.15 4.97
CA ARG A 125 -20.58 13.52 3.61
C ARG A 125 -19.28 12.83 3.19
N LEU A 126 -18.36 12.60 4.13
CA LEU A 126 -17.08 11.94 3.85
C LEU A 126 -17.22 10.41 3.78
N LEU A 127 -18.12 9.80 4.57
CA LEU A 127 -18.33 8.35 4.62
C LEU A 127 -18.59 7.67 3.26
N PRO A 128 -19.41 8.22 2.34
CA PRO A 128 -19.64 7.59 1.03
C PRO A 128 -18.46 7.76 0.05
N LEU A 129 -17.55 8.72 0.24
CA LEU A 129 -16.49 9.00 -0.75
C LEU A 129 -15.54 7.81 -0.98
N PRO A 130 -15.01 7.13 0.06
CA PRO A 130 -14.19 5.93 -0.14
C PRO A 130 -14.91 4.83 -0.93
N PHE A 131 -16.22 4.64 -0.71
CA PHE A 131 -17.01 3.63 -1.44
C PHE A 131 -17.20 3.94 -2.92
N LEU A 132 -17.03 5.19 -3.34
CA LEU A 132 -17.08 5.57 -4.76
C LEU A 132 -15.70 5.54 -5.40
N ILE A 133 -14.68 6.02 -4.68
CA ILE A 133 -13.32 6.19 -5.22
C ILE A 133 -12.63 4.83 -5.38
N TRP A 134 -12.65 3.97 -4.36
CA TRP A 134 -11.83 2.76 -4.36
C TRP A 134 -12.25 1.68 -5.34
N PRO A 135 -13.55 1.40 -5.56
CA PRO A 135 -13.94 0.49 -6.63
C PRO A 135 -13.43 0.94 -7.99
N LEU A 136 -13.48 2.25 -8.29
CA LEU A 136 -13.00 2.81 -9.56
C LEU A 136 -11.48 2.67 -9.72
N VAL A 137 -10.72 2.99 -8.67
CA VAL A 137 -9.25 2.85 -8.67
C VAL A 137 -8.83 1.40 -8.85
N ASN A 138 -9.60 0.44 -8.32
CA ASN A 138 -9.26 -0.98 -8.33
C ASN A 138 -9.83 -1.76 -9.52
N ILE A 139 -10.53 -1.12 -10.47
CA ILE A 139 -10.98 -1.76 -11.73
C ILE A 139 -9.85 -2.52 -12.44
N PRO A 140 -8.61 -2.02 -12.54
CA PRO A 140 -7.52 -2.75 -13.19
C PRO A 140 -7.24 -4.14 -12.59
N PHE A 141 -7.42 -4.32 -11.27
CA PHE A 141 -7.28 -5.63 -10.63
C PHE A 141 -8.35 -6.63 -11.10
N PHE A 142 -9.51 -6.16 -11.52
CA PHE A 142 -10.53 -7.02 -12.14
C PHE A 142 -10.18 -7.38 -13.59
N ILE A 143 -9.58 -6.44 -14.34
CA ILE A 143 -9.28 -6.61 -15.77
C ILE A 143 -8.05 -7.50 -15.99
N TYR A 144 -6.96 -7.24 -15.26
CA TYR A 144 -5.65 -7.85 -15.49
C TYR A 144 -5.36 -9.07 -14.62
N THR A 145 -6.39 -9.71 -14.08
CA THR A 145 -6.25 -10.91 -13.25
C THR A 145 -6.98 -12.06 -13.92
N ASP A 146 -6.37 -13.24 -13.99
CA ASP A 146 -7.06 -14.45 -14.45
C ASP A 146 -6.41 -15.72 -13.87
N LEU A 147 -7.01 -16.87 -14.17
CA LEU A 147 -6.42 -18.18 -13.85
C LEU A 147 -5.34 -18.53 -14.88
N ILE A 148 -4.10 -18.71 -14.44
CA ILE A 148 -2.96 -19.03 -15.31
C ILE A 148 -2.75 -20.56 -15.37
N PRO A 149 -2.86 -21.20 -16.56
CA PRO A 149 -2.54 -22.62 -16.75
C PRO A 149 -1.02 -22.91 -16.59
N PRO A 150 -0.61 -24.13 -16.20
CA PRO A 150 -1.44 -25.32 -15.91
C PRO A 150 -1.86 -25.43 -14.44
N THR A 151 -1.28 -24.62 -13.55
CA THR A 151 -1.56 -24.68 -12.11
C THR A 151 -2.92 -24.08 -11.74
N TYR A 152 -3.53 -23.32 -12.65
CA TYR A 152 -4.79 -22.58 -12.44
C TYR A 152 -4.72 -21.71 -11.18
N ASN A 153 -3.56 -21.09 -10.98
CA ASN A 153 -3.38 -20.11 -9.91
C ASN A 153 -3.94 -18.77 -10.38
N CYS A 154 -4.63 -18.08 -9.48
CA CYS A 154 -5.12 -16.73 -9.73
C CYS A 154 -3.96 -15.74 -9.66
N TRP A 155 -3.63 -15.11 -10.79
CA TRP A 155 -2.48 -14.19 -10.88
C TRP A 155 -2.70 -13.11 -11.94
N PHE A 156 -1.78 -12.14 -11.99
CA PHE A 156 -1.81 -11.07 -12.97
C PHE A 156 -1.44 -11.57 -14.37
N THR A 157 -2.22 -11.17 -15.38
CA THR A 157 -2.01 -11.55 -16.78
C THR A 157 -1.00 -10.66 -17.51
N SER A 158 -0.74 -9.46 -17.00
CA SER A 158 0.18 -8.48 -17.57
C SER A 158 1.34 -8.24 -16.62
N SER A 159 2.58 -8.47 -17.10
CA SER A 159 3.80 -8.20 -16.33
C SER A 159 3.99 -6.71 -16.00
N LEU A 160 3.54 -5.81 -16.89
CA LEU A 160 3.53 -4.37 -16.62
C LEU A 160 2.57 -4.03 -15.48
N PHE A 161 1.37 -4.61 -15.49
CA PHE A 161 0.39 -4.37 -14.43
C PHE A 161 0.86 -4.98 -13.11
N GLU A 162 1.44 -6.17 -13.12
CA GLU A 162 2.04 -6.80 -11.95
C GLU A 162 3.10 -5.90 -11.30
N GLN A 163 3.98 -5.31 -12.10
CA GLN A 163 4.99 -4.36 -11.60
C GLN A 163 4.33 -3.11 -11.01
N ILE A 164 3.38 -2.51 -11.72
CA ILE A 164 2.68 -1.31 -11.25
C ILE A 164 1.91 -1.61 -9.95
N ALA A 165 1.23 -2.75 -9.87
CA ALA A 165 0.46 -3.16 -8.70
C ALA A 165 1.38 -3.37 -7.49
N ASN A 166 2.41 -4.21 -7.63
CA ASN A 166 3.27 -4.63 -6.51
C ASN A 166 4.28 -3.56 -6.08
N TYR A 167 4.81 -2.75 -7.00
CA TYR A 167 5.87 -1.78 -6.70
C TYR A 167 5.38 -0.35 -6.55
N PHE A 168 4.17 -0.03 -7.03
CA PHE A 168 3.66 1.34 -6.96
C PHE A 168 2.31 1.42 -6.24
N LEU A 169 1.27 0.77 -6.73
CA LEU A 169 -0.08 0.91 -6.18
C LEU A 169 -0.17 0.38 -4.76
N ASP A 170 0.20 -0.87 -4.52
CA ASP A 170 0.09 -1.49 -3.19
C ASP A 170 0.96 -0.80 -2.13
N PRO A 171 2.26 -0.53 -2.35
CA PRO A 171 3.07 0.16 -1.36
C PRO A 171 2.57 1.57 -1.06
N MET A 172 2.20 2.33 -2.10
CA MET A 172 1.76 3.72 -1.91
C MET A 172 0.40 3.78 -1.22
N LEU A 173 -0.57 3.01 -1.70
CA LEU A 173 -1.97 3.08 -1.24
C LEU A 173 -2.20 2.33 0.06
N ALA A 174 -1.48 1.24 0.35
CA ALA A 174 -1.67 0.45 1.56
C ALA A 174 -0.69 0.79 2.70
N VAL A 175 0.47 1.39 2.38
CA VAL A 175 1.53 1.64 3.38
C VAL A 175 1.88 3.12 3.46
N VAL A 176 2.47 3.71 2.42
CA VAL A 176 3.09 5.04 2.52
C VAL A 176 2.07 6.13 2.79
N PHE A 177 1.02 6.25 1.98
CA PHE A 177 0.01 7.29 2.18
C PHE A 177 -0.78 7.09 3.49
N PRO A 178 -1.34 5.91 3.80
CA PRO A 178 -2.06 5.74 5.06
C PRO A 178 -1.19 6.00 6.29
N LEU A 179 0.02 5.43 6.35
CA LEU A 179 0.88 5.62 7.52
C LEU A 179 1.33 7.06 7.69
N SER A 180 1.65 7.76 6.61
CA SER A 180 2.02 9.19 6.70
C SER A 180 0.89 10.02 7.31
N ILE A 181 -0.35 9.76 6.88
CA ILE A 181 -1.56 10.43 7.39
C ILE A 181 -1.81 10.07 8.86
N LEU A 182 -1.73 8.78 9.20
CA LEU A 182 -1.98 8.29 10.55
C LEU A 182 -0.94 8.79 11.55
N ILE A 183 0.35 8.77 11.18
CA ILE A 183 1.44 9.29 12.01
C ILE A 183 1.27 10.80 12.17
N ALA A 184 1.01 11.55 11.10
CA ALA A 184 0.83 12.99 11.17
C ALA A 184 -0.31 13.38 12.11
N PHE A 185 -1.53 12.84 11.91
CA PHE A 185 -2.67 13.16 12.76
C PHE A 185 -2.56 12.57 14.17
N GLY A 186 -1.90 11.42 14.33
CA GLY A 186 -1.60 10.83 15.63
C GLY A 186 -0.67 11.72 16.47
N LEU A 187 0.42 12.22 15.88
CA LEU A 187 1.35 13.13 16.54
C LEU A 187 0.69 14.47 16.88
N LEU A 188 -0.11 15.02 15.97
CA LEU A 188 -0.85 16.26 16.23
C LEU A 188 -1.91 16.08 17.34
N THR A 189 -2.58 14.92 17.39
CA THR A 189 -3.50 14.57 18.47
C THR A 189 -2.78 14.49 19.81
N CYS A 190 -1.64 13.80 19.87
CA CYS A 190 -0.79 13.74 21.06
C CYS A 190 -0.33 15.13 21.53
N ARG A 191 0.07 16.00 20.61
CA ARG A 191 0.43 17.39 20.90
C ARG A 191 -0.73 18.16 21.52
N ASN A 192 -1.93 18.05 20.94
CA ASN A 192 -3.14 18.71 21.45
C ASN A 192 -3.50 18.26 22.87
N ILE A 193 -3.44 16.96 23.14
CA ILE A 193 -3.73 16.40 24.47
C ILE A 193 -2.72 16.92 25.49
N ARG A 194 -1.42 16.86 25.19
CA ARG A 194 -0.35 17.33 26.08
C ARG A 194 -0.51 18.81 26.44
N LEU A 195 -0.88 19.63 25.46
CA LEU A 195 -1.15 21.05 25.66
C LEU A 195 -2.35 21.26 26.60
N VAL A 196 -3.45 20.53 26.40
CA VAL A 196 -4.63 20.62 27.25
C VAL A 196 -4.36 20.13 28.67
N THR A 197 -3.59 19.04 28.85
CA THR A 197 -3.21 18.55 30.19
C THR A 197 -2.34 19.55 30.95
N HIS A 198 -1.47 20.29 30.25
CA HIS A 198 -0.65 21.33 30.87
C HIS A 198 -1.50 22.52 31.35
N ILE A 199 -2.47 22.95 30.54
CA ILE A 199 -3.37 24.07 30.89
C ILE A 199 -4.33 23.69 32.03
N ARG A 200 -4.76 22.41 32.08
CA ARG A 200 -5.71 21.88 33.08
C ARG A 200 -5.17 21.67 34.49
N GLN A 201 -3.89 21.93 34.74
CA GLN A 201 -3.39 21.99 36.12
C GLN A 201 -4.01 23.14 36.93
N GLN A 202 -4.81 24.01 36.30
CA GLN A 202 -5.61 25.03 36.97
C GLN A 202 -6.91 24.46 37.59
N PRO A 203 -7.25 24.81 38.85
CA PRO A 203 -8.33 24.18 39.64
C PRO A 203 -9.77 24.41 39.15
N ASN A 204 -10.00 25.28 38.16
CA ASN A 204 -11.34 25.70 37.72
C ASN A 204 -11.76 25.22 36.31
N GLN A 205 -11.07 24.23 35.72
CA GLN A 205 -11.40 23.76 34.36
C GLN A 205 -12.17 22.44 34.31
N THR A 206 -13.13 22.37 33.38
CA THR A 206 -13.93 21.19 33.07
C THR A 206 -13.06 20.04 32.55
N HIS A 207 -13.09 18.93 33.28
CA HIS A 207 -12.44 17.69 32.88
C HIS A 207 -13.04 17.16 31.57
N MET A 208 -12.17 16.70 30.66
CA MET A 208 -12.61 15.93 29.49
C MET A 208 -13.31 14.66 29.98
N PRO A 209 -14.52 14.36 29.48
CA PRO A 209 -15.26 13.21 29.96
C PRO A 209 -14.52 11.91 29.63
N MET A 210 -14.67 10.90 30.48
CA MET A 210 -13.90 9.65 30.38
C MET A 210 -14.04 8.96 29.00
N TRP A 211 -15.22 9.03 28.39
CA TRP A 211 -15.48 8.41 27.09
C TRP A 211 -14.68 9.07 25.95
N GLU A 212 -14.41 10.38 26.00
CA GLU A 212 -13.55 11.06 25.01
C GLU A 212 -12.10 10.63 25.15
N GLN A 213 -11.62 10.48 26.40
CA GLN A 213 -10.28 9.95 26.67
C GLN A 213 -10.14 8.52 26.19
N GLN A 214 -11.14 7.68 26.44
CA GLN A 214 -11.18 6.29 25.96
C GLN A 214 -11.14 6.23 24.43
N MET A 215 -11.94 7.04 23.73
CA MET A 215 -11.93 7.12 22.26
C MET A 215 -10.56 7.53 21.73
N THR A 216 -9.96 8.53 22.36
CA THR A 216 -8.66 9.07 21.94
C THR A 216 -7.56 8.04 22.15
N ARG A 217 -7.56 7.36 23.31
CA ARG A 217 -6.62 6.26 23.61
C ARG A 217 -6.79 5.11 22.62
N MET A 218 -8.03 4.73 22.30
CA MET A 218 -8.33 3.70 21.31
C MET A 218 -7.73 4.06 19.94
N MET A 219 -7.96 5.28 19.47
CA MET A 219 -7.49 5.71 18.14
C MET A 219 -5.97 5.81 18.05
N LEU A 220 -5.30 6.25 19.13
CA LEU A 220 -3.84 6.23 19.22
C LEU A 220 -3.30 4.78 19.24
N SER A 221 -3.95 3.86 19.97
CA SER A 221 -3.54 2.45 19.95
C SER A 221 -3.74 1.82 18.58
N GLN A 222 -4.86 2.10 17.89
CA GLN A 222 -5.12 1.60 16.54
C GLN A 222 -4.09 2.12 15.53
N THR A 223 -3.71 3.39 15.64
CA THR A 223 -2.64 4.00 14.82
C THR A 223 -1.30 3.28 15.04
N LEU A 224 -0.93 3.05 16.30
CA LEU A 224 0.32 2.36 16.64
C LEU A 224 0.32 0.91 16.14
N VAL A 225 -0.76 0.16 16.39
CA VAL A 225 -0.89 -1.23 15.95
C VAL A 225 -0.86 -1.33 14.44
N SER A 226 -1.58 -0.45 13.72
CA SER A 226 -1.57 -0.42 12.26
C SER A 226 -0.17 -0.14 11.70
N ALA A 227 0.56 0.81 12.30
CA ALA A 227 1.95 1.07 11.94
C ALA A 227 2.84 -0.16 12.13
N ILE A 228 2.74 -0.85 13.27
CA ILE A 228 3.54 -2.06 13.55
C ILE A 228 3.17 -3.20 12.58
N CYS A 229 1.87 -3.45 12.38
CA CYS A 229 1.38 -4.56 11.55
C CYS A 229 1.70 -4.38 10.06
N THR A 230 1.94 -3.16 9.59
CA THR A 230 2.28 -2.87 8.18
C THR A 230 3.79 -2.93 7.91
N LEU A 231 4.64 -2.89 8.94
CA LEU A 231 6.10 -2.99 8.79
C LEU A 231 6.56 -4.26 8.05
N PRO A 232 6.06 -5.48 8.35
CA PRO A 232 6.50 -6.68 7.62
C PRO A 232 6.21 -6.59 6.13
N ARG A 233 5.05 -6.01 5.75
CA ARG A 233 4.71 -5.79 4.34
C ARG A 233 5.64 -4.77 3.70
N ALA A 234 5.95 -3.68 4.40
CA ALA A 234 6.90 -2.68 3.93
C ALA A 234 8.30 -3.29 3.70
N ILE A 235 8.79 -4.10 4.64
CA ILE A 235 10.08 -4.80 4.53
C ILE A 235 10.07 -5.77 3.36
N PHE A 236 9.03 -6.60 3.23
CA PHE A 236 8.90 -7.54 2.11
C PHE A 236 8.93 -6.80 0.76
N ILE A 237 8.23 -5.66 0.65
CA ILE A 237 8.26 -4.85 -0.56
C ILE A 237 9.69 -4.32 -0.80
N MET A 238 10.38 -3.78 0.22
CA MET A 238 11.75 -3.27 0.07
C MET A 238 12.74 -4.35 -0.38
N ASP A 239 12.64 -5.57 0.16
CA ASP A 239 13.49 -6.70 -0.23
C ASP A 239 13.20 -7.19 -1.66
N ASN A 240 11.94 -7.10 -2.10
CA ASN A 240 11.51 -7.49 -3.43
C ASN A 240 11.55 -6.35 -4.45
N ILE A 241 11.77 -5.09 -4.03
CA ILE A 241 12.24 -4.01 -4.91
C ILE A 241 13.69 -4.39 -5.29
N GLN A 242 13.80 -5.40 -6.13
CA GLN A 242 14.68 -5.27 -7.27
C GLN A 242 14.16 -4.02 -8.00
N PHE A 243 14.76 -2.85 -7.70
CA PHE A 243 15.21 -2.04 -8.83
C PHE A 243 15.74 -3.06 -9.81
N PRO A 244 15.17 -3.18 -11.03
CA PRO A 244 15.57 -4.22 -11.94
C PRO A 244 17.08 -4.26 -11.83
N LYS A 245 17.61 -5.37 -11.32
CA LYS A 245 19.03 -5.64 -11.43
C LYS A 245 19.16 -5.85 -12.93
N PHE A 246 19.14 -4.75 -13.68
CA PHE A 246 20.14 -4.55 -14.69
C PHE A 246 21.41 -4.77 -13.87
N GLU A 247 21.87 -6.02 -13.88
CA GLU A 247 23.30 -6.27 -13.83
C GLU A 247 23.94 -5.09 -14.55
N ASN A 248 24.98 -4.51 -13.96
CA ASN A 248 25.82 -3.54 -14.65
C ASN A 248 26.35 -4.23 -15.92
N GLN A 249 25.50 -4.31 -16.94
CA GLN A 249 25.72 -5.06 -18.15
C GLN A 249 26.70 -4.18 -18.86
N SER A 250 27.90 -4.69 -18.83
CA SER A 250 29.08 -4.04 -19.31
C SER A 250 29.65 -4.98 -20.34
N TRP A 251 30.21 -4.39 -21.40
CA TRP A 251 30.75 -5.15 -22.52
C TRP A 251 32.27 -4.99 -22.58
N PRO A 252 33.03 -5.52 -21.60
CA PRO A 252 34.48 -5.36 -21.56
C PRO A 252 35.16 -5.97 -22.79
N ALA A 253 34.56 -7.01 -23.39
CA ALA A 253 35.06 -7.67 -24.60
C ALA A 253 34.97 -6.80 -25.87
N LEU A 254 34.21 -5.71 -25.85
CA LEU A 254 34.07 -4.81 -27.00
C LEU A 254 35.14 -3.71 -27.02
N VAL A 255 35.92 -3.54 -25.95
CA VAL A 255 37.01 -2.57 -25.90
C VAL A 255 38.06 -2.91 -26.96
N GLY A 256 38.45 -1.91 -27.78
CA GLY A 256 39.39 -2.08 -28.88
C GLY A 256 38.80 -2.60 -30.20
N LYS A 257 37.52 -3.01 -30.22
CA LYS A 257 36.81 -3.35 -31.46
C LYS A 257 36.36 -2.08 -32.22
N PRO A 258 36.04 -2.18 -33.53
CA PRO A 258 35.38 -1.10 -34.26
C PRO A 258 34.05 -0.71 -33.61
N VAL A 259 33.77 0.59 -33.54
CA VAL A 259 32.56 1.12 -32.92
C VAL A 259 31.27 0.59 -33.57
N ASP A 260 31.28 0.38 -34.88
CA ASP A 260 30.12 -0.12 -35.62
C ASP A 260 29.78 -1.58 -35.22
N GLU A 261 30.82 -2.43 -35.10
CA GLU A 261 30.69 -3.82 -34.65
C GLU A 261 30.14 -3.88 -33.22
N ALA A 262 30.66 -3.02 -32.33
CA ALA A 262 30.19 -2.96 -30.94
C ALA A 262 28.71 -2.57 -30.84
N VAL A 263 28.25 -1.62 -31.66
CA VAL A 263 26.84 -1.21 -31.68
C VAL A 263 25.93 -2.33 -32.20
N GLU A 264 26.36 -3.04 -33.24
CA GLU A 264 25.60 -4.17 -33.78
C GLU A 264 25.48 -5.32 -32.78
N GLU A 265 26.55 -5.65 -32.06
CA GLU A 265 26.54 -6.72 -31.06
C GLU A 265 25.57 -6.40 -29.91
N ILE A 266 25.62 -5.17 -29.37
CA ILE A 266 24.74 -4.74 -28.27
C ILE A 266 23.27 -4.74 -28.72
N LYS A 267 22.99 -4.30 -29.95
CA LYS A 267 21.61 -4.35 -30.51
C LYS A 267 21.14 -5.76 -30.83
N ARG A 268 22.06 -6.66 -31.17
CA ARG A 268 21.76 -8.09 -31.40
C ARG A 268 21.38 -8.78 -30.10
N GLU A 269 22.06 -8.46 -29.00
CA GLU A 269 21.73 -8.96 -27.67
C GLU A 269 20.35 -8.46 -27.20
N ASN A 270 20.06 -7.17 -27.38
CA ASN A 270 18.76 -6.61 -27.04
C ASN A 270 18.39 -5.42 -27.96
N PRO A 271 17.41 -5.61 -28.87
CA PRO A 271 16.98 -4.56 -29.81
C PRO A 271 16.38 -3.33 -29.14
N ASN A 272 15.94 -3.44 -27.88
CA ASN A 272 15.32 -2.34 -27.14
C ASN A 272 16.34 -1.33 -26.59
N PHE A 273 17.66 -1.61 -26.68
CA PHE A 273 18.68 -0.66 -26.29
C PHE A 273 18.86 0.47 -27.31
N ASN A 274 18.79 1.69 -26.82
CA ASN A 274 19.21 2.92 -27.50
C ASN A 274 20.72 3.09 -27.39
N VAL A 275 21.44 2.50 -28.34
CA VAL A 275 22.91 2.55 -28.38
C VAL A 275 23.39 3.81 -29.10
N LEU A 276 24.15 4.64 -28.41
CA LEU A 276 24.70 5.90 -28.90
C LEU A 276 26.22 5.80 -29.09
N LYS A 277 26.70 6.24 -30.25
CA LYS A 277 28.15 6.38 -30.52
C LYS A 277 28.59 7.76 -30.03
N VAL A 278 29.62 7.81 -29.20
CA VAL A 278 30.11 9.06 -28.61
C VAL A 278 31.62 9.13 -28.79
N GLN A 279 32.13 10.23 -29.35
CA GLN A 279 33.57 10.40 -29.49
C GLN A 279 34.21 10.67 -28.12
N ASP A 280 35.41 10.14 -27.88
CA ASP A 280 36.15 10.37 -26.63
C ASP A 280 36.24 11.85 -26.26
N ASN A 281 36.07 12.14 -24.97
CA ASN A 281 36.07 13.48 -24.37
C ASN A 281 34.92 14.40 -24.82
N SER A 282 33.92 13.88 -25.54
CA SER A 282 32.70 14.64 -25.83
C SER A 282 31.86 14.82 -24.56
N PRO A 283 31.30 16.01 -24.32
CA PRO A 283 30.40 16.22 -23.18
C PRO A 283 29.14 15.38 -23.35
N VAL A 284 28.74 14.67 -22.28
CA VAL A 284 27.51 13.88 -22.23
C VAL A 284 26.66 14.34 -21.06
N THR A 285 25.34 14.17 -21.19
CA THR A 285 24.40 14.47 -20.11
C THR A 285 24.56 13.48 -18.96
N LEU A 286 24.45 13.96 -17.73
CA LEU A 286 24.56 13.17 -16.48
C LEU A 286 23.24 12.51 -16.07
N ASP A 287 22.23 12.51 -16.95
CA ASP A 287 21.00 11.74 -16.75
C ASP A 287 21.29 10.24 -16.86
N PHE A 288 20.51 9.41 -16.17
CA PHE A 288 20.62 7.95 -16.27
C PHE A 288 19.46 7.42 -17.14
N GLY A 289 19.79 6.69 -18.21
CA GLY A 289 18.82 6.09 -19.12
C GLY A 289 18.81 4.57 -19.04
N PHE A 290 17.73 3.97 -18.54
CA PHE A 290 17.60 2.51 -18.35
C PHE A 290 17.76 1.67 -19.63
N ASN A 291 17.51 2.25 -20.81
CA ASN A 291 17.66 1.58 -22.10
C ASN A 291 18.81 2.19 -22.92
N ARG A 292 19.68 3.03 -22.35
CA ARG A 292 20.73 3.72 -23.09
C ARG A 292 22.07 3.06 -22.86
N VAL A 293 22.84 2.87 -23.93
CA VAL A 293 24.23 2.44 -23.85
C VAL A 293 25.07 3.41 -24.65
N ARG A 294 26.07 4.03 -24.02
CA ARG A 294 27.02 4.91 -24.71
C ARG A 294 28.28 4.13 -25.03
N VAL A 295 28.61 4.07 -26.32
CA VAL A 295 29.84 3.44 -26.83
C VAL A 295 30.82 4.56 -27.15
N PHE A 296 31.80 4.74 -26.27
CA PHE A 296 32.86 5.72 -26.46
C PHE A 296 33.91 5.19 -27.43
N TYR A 297 34.32 6.00 -28.41
CA TYR A 297 35.32 5.62 -29.40
C TYR A 297 36.40 6.69 -29.59
N ASN A 298 37.62 6.22 -29.87
CA ASN A 298 38.79 7.06 -30.09
C ASN A 298 38.89 7.57 -31.54
N ALA A 299 39.90 8.39 -31.83
CA ALA A 299 40.14 8.93 -33.18
C ALA A 299 40.39 7.86 -34.27
N HIS A 300 40.69 6.61 -33.88
CA HIS A 300 40.88 5.48 -34.79
C HIS A 300 39.60 4.65 -34.99
N GLY A 301 38.44 5.12 -34.51
CA GLY A 301 37.16 4.44 -34.65
C GLY A 301 37.00 3.19 -33.78
N LYS A 302 37.86 3.01 -32.77
CA LYS A 302 37.84 1.86 -31.86
C LYS A 302 37.24 2.25 -30.52
N VAL A 303 36.51 1.31 -29.90
CA VAL A 303 35.93 1.48 -28.57
C VAL A 303 37.05 1.73 -27.55
N SER A 304 36.97 2.84 -26.84
CA SER A 304 37.99 3.32 -25.91
C SER A 304 37.73 2.94 -24.46
N GLN A 305 36.45 2.83 -24.09
CA GLN A 305 35.98 2.53 -22.74
C GLN A 305 34.95 1.41 -22.77
N THR A 306 34.87 0.65 -21.70
CA THR A 306 33.86 -0.41 -21.54
C THR A 306 32.45 0.19 -21.61
N PRO A 307 31.63 -0.18 -22.63
CA PRO A 307 30.25 0.25 -22.70
C PRO A 307 29.48 -0.30 -21.50
N HIS A 308 28.58 0.51 -20.96
CA HIS A 308 27.69 0.16 -19.86
C HIS A 308 26.33 0.83 -20.06
N ILE A 309 25.29 0.27 -19.44
CA ILE A 309 23.96 0.87 -19.41
C ILE A 309 24.02 2.16 -18.58
N GLY A 310 23.55 3.29 -19.13
CA GLY A 310 23.65 4.63 -18.52
C GLY A 310 23.26 5.80 -19.41
#